data_AF-A0A3N9X8X5-F1
#
_entry.id   AF-A0A3N9X8X5-F1
#
_cell.length_a   1.000
_cell.length_b   1.000
_cell.length_c   1.000
_cell.angle_alpha   90.00
_cell.angle_beta   90.00
_cell.angle_gamma   90.00
#
_symmetry.space_group_name_H-M   'P 1'
#
loop_
_entity.id
_entity.type
_entity.pdbx_description
1 polymer ?
#
loop_
_entity_poly.entity_id
_entity_poly.type
_entity_poly.pdbx_seq_one_letter_code
_entity_poly.pdbx_strand_id
1 'polypeptide(L)'
;YAAVALAVLPLFPRPLPAQQIDPPPHFITAGGWRPYVPAGRTLVPVPIPSNVHGLPTLRWSALTGQEFPVPGGYFIGPNELGEGVFGAPNRPTSSLIYSTMDSGTVPALTDENRRQVVEDLRFWRASVVVLGAHPREAVLRELVTALLGPPQRVDDVWVWDVRTLVG
;
A
#
# COMPACT_ATOMS: atom_id res chain seq x y z
N TYR A 1 9.66 53.95 -12.47
CA TYR A 1 10.17 52.92 -11.52
C TYR A 1 9.07 52.08 -10.88
N ALA A 2 7.98 52.65 -10.35
CA ALA A 2 6.90 51.88 -9.71
C ALA A 2 6.26 50.80 -10.62
N ALA A 3 6.01 51.12 -11.90
CA ALA A 3 5.49 50.14 -12.86
C ALA A 3 6.46 48.96 -13.10
N VAL A 4 7.77 49.22 -13.09
CA VAL A 4 8.80 48.17 -13.23
C VAL A 4 8.85 47.31 -11.96
N ALA A 5 8.76 47.92 -10.77
CA ALA A 5 8.74 47.20 -9.50
C ALA A 5 7.51 46.27 -9.38
N LEU A 6 6.33 46.73 -9.82
CA LEU A 6 5.12 45.91 -9.86
C LEU A 6 5.23 44.78 -10.90
N ALA A 7 5.87 45.03 -12.04
CA ALA A 7 6.04 44.03 -13.09
C ALA A 7 6.98 42.88 -12.69
N VAL A 8 7.97 43.14 -11.83
CA VAL A 8 8.92 42.10 -11.36
C VAL A 8 8.46 41.40 -10.07
N LEU A 9 7.42 41.90 -9.40
CA LEU A 9 6.93 41.33 -8.14
C LEU A 9 6.53 39.84 -8.24
N PRO A 10 5.88 39.34 -9.31
CA PRO A 10 5.57 37.92 -9.46
C PRO A 10 6.79 37.03 -9.72
N LEU A 11 7.95 37.62 -10.09
CA LEU A 11 9.20 36.89 -10.30
C LEU A 11 9.91 36.56 -8.99
N PHE A 12 9.50 37.18 -7.87
CA PHE A 12 10.00 36.77 -6.56
C PHE A 12 9.48 35.35 -6.26
N PRO A 13 10.37 34.35 -6.15
CA PRO A 13 9.96 32.98 -5.94
C PRO A 13 9.23 32.88 -4.60
N ARG A 14 7.97 32.44 -4.65
CA ARG A 14 7.28 31.98 -3.44
C ARG A 14 7.83 30.61 -3.07
N PRO A 15 8.20 30.37 -1.80
CA PRO A 15 8.49 29.03 -1.33
C PRO A 15 7.34 28.10 -1.72
N LEU A 16 7.66 27.00 -2.39
CA LEU A 16 6.65 25.98 -2.68
C LEU A 16 6.19 25.39 -1.35
N PRO A 17 4.88 25.22 -1.13
CA PRO A 17 4.39 24.44 0.00
C PRO A 17 5.01 23.05 -0.06
N ALA A 18 5.89 22.74 0.90
CA ALA A 18 6.47 21.44 1.06
C ALA A 18 5.81 20.75 2.26
N GLN A 19 5.54 19.47 2.13
CA GLN A 19 5.10 18.64 3.24
C GLN A 19 6.21 17.65 3.55
N GLN A 20 6.47 17.44 4.85
CA GLN A 20 7.30 16.33 5.29
C GLN A 20 6.59 15.03 4.90
N ILE A 21 7.33 14.14 4.25
CA ILE A 21 6.85 12.79 3.93
C ILE A 21 7.67 11.84 4.79
N ASP A 22 6.98 11.03 5.58
CA ASP A 22 7.65 10.04 6.41
C ASP A 22 8.40 9.01 5.53
N PRO A 23 9.60 8.59 5.94
CA PRO A 23 10.31 7.53 5.24
C PRO A 23 9.52 6.21 5.30
N PRO A 24 9.78 5.27 4.38
CA PRO A 24 9.31 3.90 4.56
C PRO A 24 9.76 3.32 5.91
N PRO A 25 9.06 2.29 6.41
CA PRO A 25 9.46 1.60 7.64
C PRO A 25 10.94 1.18 7.64
N HIS A 26 11.55 1.13 8.83
CA HIS A 26 12.89 0.59 9.02
C HIS A 26 13.00 -0.82 8.45
N PHE A 27 11.98 -1.66 8.63
CA PHE A 27 11.90 -2.98 8.02
C PHE A 27 12.15 -2.98 6.50
N ILE A 28 11.67 -1.96 5.78
CA ILE A 28 11.88 -1.80 4.34
C ILE A 28 13.28 -1.29 4.05
N THR A 29 13.69 -0.22 4.72
CA THR A 29 14.97 0.48 4.45
C THR A 29 16.19 -0.33 4.87
N ALA A 30 16.10 -1.13 5.93
CA ALA A 30 17.15 -2.04 6.39
C ALA A 30 17.17 -3.38 5.63
N GLY A 31 16.22 -3.63 4.73
CA GLY A 31 16.16 -4.87 3.96
C GLY A 31 15.61 -6.08 4.72
N GLY A 32 14.88 -5.86 5.83
CA GLY A 32 14.26 -6.91 6.64
C GLY A 32 13.22 -7.74 5.87
N TRP A 33 12.73 -7.25 4.74
CA TRP A 33 11.81 -7.96 3.86
C TRP A 33 12.45 -9.09 3.05
N ARG A 34 13.77 -9.07 2.82
CA ARG A 34 14.48 -10.00 1.91
C ARG A 34 14.27 -11.49 2.25
N PRO A 35 14.28 -11.93 3.52
CA PRO A 35 14.01 -13.33 3.88
C PRO A 35 12.57 -13.78 3.58
N TYR A 36 11.65 -12.84 3.44
CA TYR A 36 10.23 -13.12 3.22
C TYR A 36 9.86 -13.17 1.73
N VAL A 37 10.57 -12.42 0.89
CA VAL A 37 10.25 -12.25 -0.54
C VAL A 37 11.34 -12.88 -1.42
N PRO A 38 11.33 -14.21 -1.60
CA PRO A 38 12.21 -14.85 -2.57
C PRO A 38 11.84 -14.43 -4.01
N ALA A 39 12.72 -14.71 -4.97
CA ALA A 39 12.51 -14.35 -6.36
C ALA A 39 11.14 -14.83 -6.90
N GLY A 40 10.41 -13.93 -7.55
CA GLY A 40 9.08 -14.22 -8.10
C GLY A 40 7.93 -14.25 -7.08
N ARG A 41 8.18 -13.84 -5.83
CA ARG A 41 7.14 -13.58 -4.83
C ARG A 41 6.92 -12.09 -4.64
N THR A 42 5.78 -11.76 -4.04
CA THR A 42 5.30 -10.39 -3.85
C THR A 42 5.21 -10.04 -2.36
N LEU A 43 5.55 -8.79 -2.02
CA LEU A 43 5.23 -8.17 -0.75
C LEU A 43 3.91 -7.41 -0.90
N VAL A 44 2.92 -7.72 -0.07
CA VAL A 44 1.62 -7.05 -0.08
C VAL A 44 1.60 -6.04 1.07
N PRO A 45 1.77 -4.74 0.79
CA PRO A 45 1.62 -3.74 1.84
C PRO A 45 0.14 -3.54 2.17
N VAL A 46 -0.14 -3.15 3.41
CA VAL A 46 -1.47 -2.77 3.87
C VAL A 46 -1.42 -1.29 4.28
N PRO A 47 -2.24 -0.41 3.66
CA PRO A 47 -3.14 -0.70 2.55
C PRO A 47 -2.39 -0.99 1.23
N ILE A 48 -3.05 -1.73 0.34
CA ILE A 48 -2.61 -1.96 -1.04
C ILE A 48 -2.64 -0.60 -1.78
N PRO A 49 -1.63 -0.27 -2.61
CA PRO A 49 -1.57 1.03 -3.25
C PRO A 49 -2.61 1.18 -4.38
N SER A 50 -3.29 2.32 -4.36
CA SER A 50 -4.18 2.85 -5.39
C SER A 50 -3.95 4.36 -5.57
N ASN A 51 -4.76 5.01 -6.40
CA ASN A 51 -4.75 6.47 -6.54
C ASN A 51 -5.32 7.23 -5.33
N VAL A 52 -6.10 6.55 -4.48
CA VAL A 52 -6.75 7.15 -3.31
C VAL A 52 -6.10 6.69 -2.01
N HIS A 53 -5.74 5.41 -1.94
CA HIS A 53 -5.30 4.72 -0.75
C HIS A 53 -3.88 4.19 -0.93
N GLY A 54 -3.06 4.15 0.12
CA GLY A 54 -1.76 3.49 0.05
C GLY A 54 -0.71 4.11 -0.88
N LEU A 55 -0.84 5.37 -1.31
CA LEU A 55 0.24 6.06 -2.04
C LEU A 55 1.61 5.99 -1.29
N PRO A 56 1.68 6.13 0.05
CA PRO A 56 2.93 5.96 0.78
C PRO A 56 3.51 4.53 0.70
N THR A 57 2.67 3.50 0.59
CA THR A 57 3.15 2.10 0.54
C THR A 57 3.75 1.75 -0.82
N LEU A 58 3.31 2.41 -1.91
CA LEU A 58 3.95 2.30 -3.22
C LEU A 58 5.43 2.74 -3.18
N ARG A 59 5.77 3.70 -2.32
CA ARG A 59 7.14 4.20 -2.16
C ARG A 59 8.10 3.13 -1.63
N TRP A 60 7.62 2.09 -0.97
CA TRP A 60 8.47 1.05 -0.38
C TRP A 60 9.22 0.28 -1.47
N SER A 61 8.53 -0.12 -2.54
CA SER A 61 9.15 -0.74 -3.71
C SER A 61 9.96 0.29 -4.52
N ALA A 62 9.44 1.51 -4.69
CA ALA A 62 10.15 2.54 -5.45
C ALA A 62 11.52 2.92 -4.85
N LEU A 63 11.59 3.12 -3.53
CA LEU A 63 12.81 3.53 -2.83
C LEU A 63 13.80 2.38 -2.61
N THR A 64 13.38 1.14 -2.84
CA THR A 64 14.25 -0.04 -2.90
C THR A 64 14.64 -0.40 -4.33
N GLY A 65 14.43 0.48 -5.30
CA GLY A 65 14.80 0.22 -6.69
C GLY A 65 13.99 -0.90 -7.36
N GLN A 66 12.75 -1.12 -6.89
CA GLN A 66 11.85 -2.19 -7.34
C GLN A 66 12.39 -3.61 -7.12
N GLU A 67 13.21 -3.80 -6.09
CA GLU A 67 13.75 -5.13 -5.72
C GLU A 67 12.67 -6.16 -5.33
N PHE A 68 11.44 -5.71 -5.03
CA PHE A 68 10.28 -6.59 -4.83
C PHE A 68 9.02 -6.04 -5.51
N PRO A 69 8.14 -6.93 -6.01
CA PRO A 69 6.82 -6.53 -6.52
C PRO A 69 5.87 -6.10 -5.40
N VAL A 70 4.97 -5.19 -5.73
CA VAL A 70 3.84 -4.74 -4.90
C VAL A 70 2.57 -4.83 -5.75
N PRO A 71 1.45 -5.36 -5.22
CA PRO A 71 0.20 -5.46 -5.97
C PRO A 71 -0.44 -4.09 -6.24
N GLY A 72 -1.22 -4.01 -7.30
CA GLY A 72 -1.90 -2.78 -7.69
C GLY A 72 -0.94 -1.79 -8.34
N GLY A 73 -0.90 -0.56 -7.80
CA GLY A 73 -0.03 0.50 -8.27
C GLY A 73 -0.78 1.76 -8.72
N TYR A 74 -0.02 2.81 -9.01
CA TYR A 74 -0.53 4.09 -9.47
C TYR A 74 -0.07 4.35 -10.92
N PHE A 75 -0.97 4.12 -11.87
CA PHE A 75 -0.78 4.40 -13.28
C PHE A 75 -2.13 4.76 -13.92
N ILE A 76 -2.12 5.30 -15.13
CA ILE A 76 -3.33 5.51 -15.94
C ILE A 76 -3.26 4.54 -17.11
N GLY A 77 -4.33 3.76 -17.31
CA GLY A 77 -4.41 2.80 -18.40
C GLY A 77 -5.85 2.50 -18.80
N PRO A 78 -6.07 1.84 -19.94
CA PRO A 78 -7.41 1.42 -20.34
C PRO A 78 -7.90 0.28 -19.45
N ASN A 79 -9.19 0.29 -19.09
CA ASN A 79 -9.88 -0.88 -18.56
C ASN A 79 -10.25 -1.87 -19.69
N GLU A 80 -10.94 -2.95 -19.34
CA GLU A 80 -11.40 -3.97 -20.32
C GLU A 80 -12.35 -3.41 -21.39
N LEU A 81 -12.99 -2.27 -21.13
CA LEU A 81 -13.88 -1.56 -22.05
C LEU A 81 -13.15 -0.45 -22.85
N GLY A 82 -11.84 -0.27 -22.64
CA GLY A 82 -11.02 0.76 -23.29
C GLY A 82 -11.09 2.15 -22.65
N GLU A 83 -11.75 2.29 -21.50
CA GLU A 83 -11.90 3.56 -20.80
C GLU A 83 -10.68 3.85 -19.92
N GLY A 84 -10.26 5.12 -19.83
CA GLY A 84 -9.14 5.53 -18.99
C GLY A 84 -9.46 5.39 -17.50
N VAL A 85 -8.74 4.52 -16.80
CA VAL A 85 -8.88 4.28 -15.36
C VAL A 85 -7.55 4.46 -14.63
N PHE A 86 -7.63 4.72 -13.33
CA PHE A 86 -6.47 4.77 -12.45
C PHE A 86 -6.20 3.40 -11.83
N GLY A 87 -4.97 2.93 -11.95
CA GLY A 87 -4.49 1.69 -11.36
C GLY A 87 -5.09 0.44 -11.98
N ALA A 88 -4.81 -0.70 -11.35
CA ALA A 88 -5.44 -1.97 -11.68
C ALA A 88 -6.84 -2.07 -11.06
N PRO A 89 -7.78 -2.84 -11.66
CA PRO A 89 -9.07 -3.13 -11.05
C PRO A 89 -8.93 -3.66 -9.61
N ASN A 90 -9.75 -3.14 -8.70
CA ASN A 90 -9.73 -3.55 -7.31
C ASN A 90 -10.18 -5.01 -7.17
N ARG A 91 -9.36 -5.82 -6.48
CA ARG A 91 -9.76 -7.16 -6.05
C ARG A 91 -10.59 -7.09 -4.75
N PRO A 92 -11.41 -8.11 -4.43
CA PRO A 92 -12.25 -8.09 -3.23
C PRO A 92 -11.49 -7.75 -1.94
N THR A 93 -10.27 -8.27 -1.78
CA THR A 93 -9.41 -7.96 -0.63
C THR A 93 -9.02 -6.49 -0.57
N SER A 94 -8.66 -5.87 -1.71
CA SER A 94 -8.35 -4.45 -1.79
C SER A 94 -9.55 -3.60 -1.38
N SER A 95 -10.73 -3.91 -1.93
CA SER A 95 -11.97 -3.20 -1.60
C SER A 95 -12.35 -3.33 -0.12
N LEU A 96 -12.13 -4.51 0.49
CA LEU A 96 -12.39 -4.74 1.92
C LEU A 96 -11.42 -3.95 2.82
N ILE A 97 -10.14 -3.89 2.45
CA ILE A 97 -9.15 -3.08 3.16
C ILE A 97 -9.52 -1.59 3.07
N TYR A 98 -9.90 -1.10 1.89
CA TYR A 98 -10.26 0.29 1.69
C TYR A 98 -11.53 0.67 2.46
N SER A 99 -12.59 -0.13 2.37
CA SER A 99 -13.83 0.13 3.09
C SER A 99 -13.63 0.14 4.61
N THR A 100 -12.80 -0.76 5.14
CA THR A 100 -12.44 -0.80 6.56
C THR A 100 -11.61 0.41 6.98
N MET A 101 -10.70 0.86 6.12
CA MET A 101 -9.87 2.03 6.39
C MET A 101 -10.70 3.32 6.40
N ASP A 102 -11.67 3.41 5.50
CA ASP A 102 -12.57 4.56 5.35
C ASP A 102 -13.61 4.59 6.48
N SER A 103 -14.22 3.44 6.83
CA SER A 103 -15.18 3.33 7.93
C SER A 103 -14.53 3.43 9.32
N GLY A 104 -13.25 3.04 9.43
CA GLY A 104 -12.57 2.90 10.71
C GLY A 104 -13.07 1.72 11.55
N THR A 105 -13.87 0.81 11.00
CA THR A 105 -14.43 -0.35 11.69
C THR A 105 -14.30 -1.62 10.85
N VAL A 106 -13.98 -2.74 11.50
CA VAL A 106 -13.92 -4.05 10.84
C VAL A 106 -15.35 -4.56 10.58
N PRO A 107 -15.74 -4.85 9.33
CA PRO A 107 -17.06 -5.40 9.03
C PRO A 107 -17.18 -6.85 9.53
N ALA A 108 -18.41 -7.37 9.59
CA ALA A 108 -18.63 -8.78 9.88
C ALA A 108 -18.01 -9.66 8.78
N LEU A 109 -16.98 -10.42 9.14
CA LEU A 109 -16.24 -11.24 8.18
C LEU A 109 -16.93 -12.58 7.96
N THR A 110 -17.17 -12.88 6.69
CA THR A 110 -17.76 -14.14 6.22
C THR A 110 -16.68 -15.13 5.79
N ASP A 111 -17.06 -16.41 5.65
CA ASP A 111 -16.14 -17.42 5.08
C ASP A 111 -15.78 -17.13 3.62
N GLU A 112 -16.65 -16.42 2.91
CA GLU A 112 -16.36 -15.92 1.58
C GLU A 112 -15.21 -14.91 1.59
N ASN A 113 -15.16 -14.00 2.57
CA ASN A 113 -14.03 -13.07 2.72
C ASN A 113 -12.71 -13.82 2.98
N ARG A 114 -12.75 -14.90 3.78
CA ARG A 114 -11.57 -15.74 4.05
C ARG A 114 -11.11 -16.52 2.81
N ARG A 115 -12.04 -16.97 1.98
CA ARG A 115 -11.71 -17.62 0.70
C ARG A 115 -11.09 -16.62 -0.27
N GLN A 116 -11.73 -15.46 -0.44
CA GLN A 116 -11.29 -14.40 -1.35
C GLN A 116 -9.90 -13.86 -1.01
N VAL A 117 -9.57 -13.66 0.27
CA VAL A 117 -8.24 -13.18 0.66
C VAL A 117 -7.15 -14.16 0.24
N VAL A 118 -7.38 -15.47 0.38
CA VAL A 118 -6.41 -16.48 -0.05
C VAL A 118 -6.29 -16.51 -1.57
N GLU A 119 -7.40 -16.39 -2.31
CA GLU A 119 -7.41 -16.32 -3.78
C GLU A 119 -6.65 -15.09 -4.31
N ASP A 120 -6.85 -13.94 -3.69
CA ASP A 120 -6.18 -12.71 -4.07
C ASP A 120 -4.68 -12.76 -3.74
N LEU A 121 -4.30 -13.31 -2.58
CA LEU A 121 -2.90 -13.54 -2.22
C LEU A 121 -2.21 -14.50 -3.19
N ARG A 122 -2.90 -15.56 -3.65
CA ARG A 122 -2.38 -16.46 -4.71
C ARG A 122 -2.23 -15.75 -6.04
N PHE A 123 -3.23 -14.97 -6.44
CA PHE A 123 -3.19 -14.18 -7.67
C PHE A 123 -1.98 -13.24 -7.70
N TRP A 124 -1.68 -12.57 -6.58
CA TRP A 124 -0.51 -11.71 -6.46
C TRP A 124 0.80 -12.46 -6.23
N ARG A 125 0.78 -13.79 -6.06
CA ARG A 125 1.94 -14.58 -5.64
C ARG A 125 2.56 -14.03 -4.35
N ALA A 126 1.71 -13.61 -3.42
CA ALA A 126 2.10 -13.02 -2.16
C ALA A 126 2.91 -14.03 -1.34
N SER A 127 3.96 -13.54 -0.68
CA SER A 127 4.72 -14.31 0.31
C SER A 127 4.59 -13.72 1.70
N VAL A 128 4.36 -12.42 1.76
CA VAL A 128 4.25 -11.69 3.01
C VAL A 128 3.26 -10.54 2.86
N VAL A 129 2.46 -10.32 3.91
CA VAL A 129 1.63 -9.14 4.07
C VAL A 129 2.27 -8.27 5.15
N VAL A 130 2.41 -6.97 4.89
CA VAL A 130 3.13 -6.04 5.77
C VAL A 130 2.29 -4.80 6.05
N LEU A 131 2.05 -4.53 7.32
CA LEU A 131 1.41 -3.30 7.78
C LEU A 131 2.45 -2.46 8.54
N GLY A 132 2.79 -1.30 7.98
CA GLY A 132 3.63 -0.31 8.64
C GLY A 132 2.83 0.69 9.46
N ALA A 133 3.53 1.67 10.03
CA ALA A 133 2.90 2.77 10.76
C ALA A 133 1.87 3.48 9.87
N HIS A 134 0.64 3.59 10.37
CA HIS A 134 -0.47 4.20 9.65
C HIS A 134 -1.49 4.78 10.64
N PRO A 135 -2.18 5.91 10.34
CA PRO A 135 -3.23 6.44 11.22
C PRO A 135 -4.38 5.46 11.50
N ARG A 136 -4.59 4.51 10.59
CA ARG A 136 -5.57 3.41 10.70
C ARG A 136 -4.94 2.06 11.05
N GLU A 137 -3.73 2.03 11.60
CA GLU A 137 -3.00 0.78 11.90
C GLU A 137 -3.84 -0.18 12.75
N ALA A 138 -4.51 0.30 13.80
CA ALA A 138 -5.25 -0.56 14.72
C ALA A 138 -6.36 -1.37 14.02
N VAL A 139 -7.22 -0.69 13.25
CA VAL A 139 -8.34 -1.34 12.54
C VAL A 139 -7.84 -2.21 11.38
N LEU A 140 -6.79 -1.78 10.67
CA LEU A 140 -6.19 -2.57 9.61
C LEU A 140 -5.54 -3.84 10.15
N ARG A 141 -4.84 -3.75 11.28
CA ARG A 141 -4.27 -4.89 11.98
C ARG A 141 -5.36 -5.86 12.43
N GLU A 142 -6.44 -5.35 13.00
CA GLU A 142 -7.58 -6.18 13.42
C GLU A 142 -8.19 -6.94 12.24
N LEU A 143 -8.47 -6.25 11.13
CA LEU A 143 -8.99 -6.87 9.91
C LEU A 143 -8.08 -7.99 9.39
N VAL A 144 -6.79 -7.67 9.18
CA VAL A 144 -5.84 -8.63 8.60
C VAL A 144 -5.60 -9.80 9.56
N THR A 145 -5.61 -9.54 10.88
CA THR A 145 -5.53 -10.60 11.88
C THR A 145 -6.74 -11.53 11.85
N ALA A 146 -7.94 -10.98 11.68
CA ALA A 146 -9.16 -11.77 11.60
C ALA A 146 -9.27 -12.59 10.29
N LEU A 147 -8.57 -12.17 9.23
CA LEU A 147 -8.50 -12.87 7.94
C LEU A 147 -7.37 -13.92 7.87
N LEU A 148 -6.18 -13.60 8.38
CA LEU A 148 -4.95 -14.38 8.16
C LEU A 148 -4.36 -14.99 9.45
N GLY A 149 -4.93 -14.68 10.61
CA GLY A 149 -4.40 -15.10 11.91
C GLY A 149 -3.42 -14.09 12.52
N PRO A 150 -2.79 -14.44 13.65
CA PRO A 150 -1.97 -13.50 14.43
C PRO A 150 -0.73 -13.00 13.65
N PRO A 151 -0.41 -11.69 13.70
CA PRO A 151 0.81 -11.15 13.11
C PRO A 151 2.05 -11.41 13.98
N GLN A 152 3.21 -11.31 13.35
CA GLN A 152 4.49 -11.12 14.02
C GLN A 152 4.88 -9.64 14.00
N ARG A 153 5.39 -9.11 15.12
CA ARG A 153 6.05 -7.79 15.13
C ARG A 153 7.50 -7.98 14.68
N VAL A 154 7.91 -7.26 13.63
CA VAL A 154 9.30 -7.23 13.15
C VAL A 154 9.68 -5.77 12.96
N ASP A 155 10.73 -5.32 13.65
CA ASP A 155 11.11 -3.91 13.71
C ASP A 155 9.88 -3.01 14.03
N ASP A 156 9.55 -2.12 13.10
CA ASP A 156 8.48 -1.14 13.18
C ASP A 156 7.22 -1.54 12.38
N VAL A 157 7.11 -2.80 11.93
CA VAL A 157 5.97 -3.30 11.14
C VAL A 157 5.31 -4.55 11.74
N TRP A 158 4.08 -4.81 11.32
CA TRP A 158 3.40 -6.09 11.49
C TRP A 158 3.51 -6.93 10.23
N VAL A 159 3.85 -8.20 10.40
CA VAL A 159 4.13 -9.15 9.33
C VAL A 159 3.23 -10.37 9.45
N TRP A 160 2.60 -10.76 8.35
CA TRP A 160 1.98 -12.07 8.18
C TRP A 160 2.71 -12.82 7.09
N ASP A 161 3.35 -13.93 7.46
CA ASP A 161 3.90 -14.87 6.50
C ASP A 161 2.77 -15.72 5.92
N VAL A 162 2.51 -15.55 4.63
CA VAL A 162 1.37 -16.20 3.95
C VAL A 162 1.82 -17.33 3.04
N ARG A 163 3.11 -17.69 3.04
CA ARG A 163 3.67 -18.74 2.15
C ARG A 163 2.92 -20.07 2.29
N THR A 164 2.49 -20.41 3.51
CA THR A 164 1.71 -21.63 3.79
C THR A 164 0.27 -21.58 3.27
N LEU A 165 -0.29 -20.38 3.06
CA LEU A 165 -1.66 -20.18 2.56
C LEU A 165 -1.72 -20.18 1.03
N VAL A 166 -0.67 -19.67 0.38
CA VAL A 166 -0.65 -19.49 -1.07
C VAL A 166 -0.11 -20.69 -1.84
N GLY A 167 0.69 -21.57 -1.22
CA GLY A 167 1.43 -22.62 -1.92
C GLY A 167 2.73 -22.08 -2.52
#